data_AF-A0A660XG08-F1
#
_entry.id   AF-A0A660XG08-F1
#
_cell.length_a   1.000
_cell.length_b   1.000
_cell.length_c   1.000
_cell.angle_alpha   90.00
_cell.angle_beta   90.00
_cell.angle_gamma   90.00
#
_symmetry.space_group_name_H-M   'P 1'
#
loop_
_entity.id
_entity.type
_entity.pdbx_description
1 polymer ?
#
loop_
_entity_poly.entity_id
_entity_poly.type
_entity_poly.pdbx_seq_one_letter_code
_entity_poly.pdbx_strand_id
1 'polypeptide(L)'
;MVQKLVVLLALTLFVVTSCDKGLAPPEAPSKTVSFPIVPEGGNPVGVWEPDTTNPVDVTIIDKDKIPSFIDSLIIESNLNGVFSFSIAGVCSLQAVLTINPIVYLPNVENPLVLTITDTLRGDGPYEVTDNRVLDLPVETSIFQLDTLGFTSRADSLTLISLPNTFPQEGFSDIRFFFVFHLIRSTEGELP
;
A
#
# COMPACT_ATOMS: atom_id res chain seq x y z
N MET A 1 -67.57 -11.88 11.17
CA MET A 1 -66.69 -11.30 10.12
C MET A 1 -65.38 -10.82 10.75
N VAL A 2 -64.67 -11.70 11.48
CA VAL A 2 -63.49 -11.35 12.32
C VAL A 2 -62.29 -12.25 12.00
N GLN A 3 -62.41 -13.16 11.03
CA GLN A 3 -61.44 -14.22 10.78
C GLN A 3 -60.45 -13.95 9.64
N LYS A 4 -60.58 -12.80 8.95
CA LYS A 4 -59.66 -12.40 7.86
C LYS A 4 -58.59 -11.38 8.28
N LEU A 5 -58.65 -10.84 9.50
CA LEU A 5 -57.71 -9.81 9.95
C LEU A 5 -56.48 -10.37 10.68
N VAL A 6 -56.54 -11.62 11.18
CA VAL A 6 -55.43 -12.23 11.96
C VAL A 6 -54.37 -12.85 11.05
N VAL A 7 -54.70 -13.22 9.81
CA VAL A 7 -53.73 -13.82 8.88
C VAL A 7 -52.79 -12.77 8.27
N LEU A 8 -53.23 -11.51 8.15
CA LEU A 8 -52.40 -10.44 7.60
C LEU A 8 -51.35 -9.91 8.60
N LEU A 9 -51.62 -10.01 9.92
CA LEU A 9 -50.67 -9.61 10.96
C LEU A 9 -49.59 -10.66 11.25
N ALA A 10 -49.83 -11.93 10.90
CA ALA A 10 -48.83 -12.99 11.02
C ALA A 10 -47.86 -13.03 9.82
N LEU A 11 -48.27 -12.51 8.65
CA LEU A 11 -47.38 -12.40 7.48
C LEU A 11 -46.45 -11.18 7.51
N THR A 12 -46.80 -10.12 8.25
CA THR A 12 -45.91 -8.96 8.44
C THR A 12 -44.87 -9.17 9.54
N LEU A 13 -44.92 -10.29 10.28
CA LEU A 13 -43.94 -10.63 11.32
C LEU A 13 -42.87 -11.63 10.85
N PHE A 14 -42.84 -12.00 9.56
CA PHE A 14 -41.93 -13.01 9.01
C PHE A 14 -40.98 -12.48 7.92
N VAL A 15 -40.71 -11.17 7.90
CA VAL A 15 -39.77 -10.53 6.97
C VAL A 15 -38.80 -9.59 7.68
N VAL A 16 -38.32 -9.91 8.89
CA VAL A 16 -37.12 -9.24 9.45
C VAL A 16 -36.44 -10.10 10.52
N THR A 17 -36.04 -11.33 10.19
CA THR A 17 -35.07 -12.08 11.02
C THR A 17 -33.91 -12.67 10.22
N SER A 18 -33.71 -12.18 8.99
CA SER A 18 -32.56 -12.53 8.15
C SER A 18 -31.84 -11.28 7.64
N CYS A 19 -31.44 -10.41 8.55
CA CYS A 19 -30.30 -9.50 8.50
C CYS A 19 -29.62 -9.71 9.86
N ASP A 20 -28.35 -10.00 10.04
CA ASP A 20 -27.18 -9.67 9.26
C ASP A 20 -26.23 -10.86 9.25
N LYS A 21 -26.08 -11.51 8.11
CA LYS A 21 -24.73 -11.93 7.73
C LYS A 21 -24.35 -11.02 6.59
N GLY A 22 -24.13 -9.74 6.92
CA GLY A 22 -23.24 -8.92 6.10
C GLY A 22 -22.05 -9.82 5.81
N LEU A 23 -21.79 -10.05 4.53
CA LEU A 23 -20.69 -10.88 4.08
C LEU A 23 -19.47 -10.36 4.84
N ALA A 24 -19.04 -11.10 5.86
CA ALA A 24 -17.79 -10.80 6.52
C ALA A 24 -16.78 -10.73 5.38
N PRO A 25 -16.01 -9.63 5.26
CA PRO A 25 -15.00 -9.54 4.22
C PRO A 25 -14.21 -10.85 4.26
N PRO A 26 -13.93 -11.49 3.11
CA PRO A 26 -13.08 -12.67 3.10
C PRO A 26 -11.83 -12.33 3.92
N GLU A 27 -11.40 -13.24 4.81
CA GLU A 27 -10.19 -13.03 5.60
C GLU A 27 -9.07 -12.68 4.63
N ALA A 28 -8.71 -11.40 4.59
CA ALA A 28 -7.62 -10.95 3.77
C ALA A 28 -6.38 -11.74 4.24
N PRO A 29 -5.56 -12.29 3.34
CA PRO A 29 -4.31 -12.89 3.75
C PRO A 29 -3.54 -11.85 4.57
N SER A 30 -3.45 -12.10 5.87
CA SER A 30 -2.79 -11.21 6.82
C SER A 30 -1.29 -11.33 6.60
N LYS A 31 -0.77 -10.61 5.60
CA LYS A 31 0.65 -10.26 5.56
C LYS A 31 0.84 -9.13 6.57
N THR A 32 0.94 -9.49 7.84
CA THR A 32 1.21 -8.50 8.88
C THR A 32 2.70 -8.17 8.85
N VAL A 33 3.07 -7.11 8.15
CA VAL A 33 4.39 -6.51 8.33
C VAL A 33 4.40 -5.88 9.72
N SER A 34 5.26 -6.38 10.61
CA SER A 34 5.38 -5.85 11.98
C SER A 34 6.13 -4.52 11.94
N PHE A 35 5.45 -3.43 12.28
CA PHE A 35 6.10 -2.13 12.47
C PHE A 35 6.44 -1.87 13.94
N PRO A 36 7.56 -1.19 14.23
CA PRO A 36 8.44 -0.52 13.27
C PRO A 36 9.41 -1.47 12.57
N ILE A 37 9.53 -1.38 11.24
CA ILE A 37 10.67 -1.95 10.51
C ILE A 37 11.87 -1.07 10.83
N VAL A 38 12.95 -1.65 11.34
CA VAL A 38 14.17 -0.92 11.69
C VAL A 38 15.14 -0.97 10.50
N PRO A 39 15.44 0.16 9.82
CA PRO A 39 16.40 0.17 8.72
C PRO A 39 17.82 -0.14 9.19
N GLU A 40 18.48 -1.10 8.56
CA GLU A 40 19.87 -1.48 8.87
C GLU A 40 20.90 -0.67 8.08
N GLY A 41 20.49 -0.08 6.95
CA GLY A 41 21.41 0.58 6.02
C GLY A 41 22.05 -0.37 5.02
N GLY A 42 23.22 0.01 4.49
CA GLY A 42 24.03 -0.83 3.59
C GLY A 42 24.45 -0.10 2.31
N ASN A 43 24.92 -0.86 1.32
CA ASN A 43 25.33 -0.30 0.03
C ASN A 43 24.24 -0.52 -1.03
N PRO A 44 23.46 0.51 -1.42
CA PRO A 44 22.37 0.37 -2.37
C PRO A 44 22.83 0.18 -3.82
N VAL A 45 24.14 0.29 -4.11
CA VAL A 45 24.68 0.22 -5.47
C VAL A 45 24.29 -1.09 -6.15
N GLY A 46 23.63 -0.99 -7.31
CA GLY A 46 23.16 -2.12 -8.10
C GLY A 46 21.94 -1.76 -8.92
N VAL A 47 21.48 -2.73 -9.71
CA VAL A 47 20.19 -2.68 -10.40
C VAL A 47 19.23 -3.57 -9.64
N TRP A 48 18.04 -3.04 -9.35
CA TRP A 48 17.03 -3.67 -8.52
C TRP A 48 15.69 -3.66 -9.22
N GLU A 49 14.98 -4.76 -9.09
CA GLU A 49 13.65 -4.98 -9.64
C GLU A 49 12.67 -5.32 -8.50
N PRO A 50 11.39 -4.98 -8.63
CA PRO A 50 10.39 -5.32 -7.63
C PRO A 50 10.31 -6.84 -7.37
N ASP A 51 10.17 -7.23 -6.10
CA ASP A 51 9.97 -8.62 -5.72
C ASP A 51 8.69 -9.18 -6.39
N THR A 52 8.77 -10.38 -6.97
CA THR A 52 7.67 -10.97 -7.74
C THR A 52 6.47 -11.39 -6.90
N THR A 53 6.65 -11.58 -5.59
CA THR A 53 5.61 -12.05 -4.66
C THR A 53 5.02 -10.92 -3.83
N ASN A 54 5.83 -9.93 -3.47
CA ASN A 54 5.41 -8.81 -2.64
C ASN A 54 6.22 -7.55 -2.92
N PRO A 55 6.01 -6.90 -4.08
CA PRO A 55 6.91 -5.82 -4.52
C PRO A 55 6.78 -4.55 -3.67
N VAL A 56 5.62 -4.33 -3.05
CA VAL A 56 5.37 -3.20 -2.16
C VAL A 56 4.27 -3.53 -1.14
N ASP A 57 4.52 -3.23 0.13
CA ASP A 57 3.50 -3.22 1.18
C ASP A 57 3.08 -1.78 1.52
N VAL A 58 1.81 -1.61 1.87
CA VAL A 58 1.28 -0.35 2.41
C VAL A 58 0.93 -0.53 3.88
N THR A 59 1.62 0.20 4.76
CA THR A 59 1.35 0.14 6.20
C THR A 59 0.74 1.42 6.72
N ILE A 60 -0.51 1.33 7.21
CA ILE A 60 -1.21 2.44 7.86
C ILE A 60 -0.54 2.72 9.21
N ILE A 61 -0.18 3.99 9.42
CA ILE A 61 0.52 4.47 10.63
C ILE A 61 -0.46 4.60 11.79
N ASP A 62 -1.51 5.39 11.58
CA ASP A 62 -2.49 5.74 12.60
C ASP A 62 -3.83 5.05 12.25
N LYS A 63 -3.96 3.78 12.62
CA LYS A 63 -5.19 3.01 12.33
C LYS A 63 -6.44 3.61 12.99
N ASP A 64 -6.26 4.36 14.07
CA ASP A 64 -7.30 5.11 14.78
C ASP A 64 -7.79 6.35 14.00
N LYS A 65 -7.05 6.79 12.98
CA LYS A 65 -7.44 7.88 12.07
C LYS A 65 -8.29 7.41 10.90
N ILE A 66 -8.49 6.10 10.73
CA ILE A 66 -9.44 5.58 9.76
C ILE A 66 -10.83 6.05 10.18
N PRO A 67 -11.58 6.78 9.32
CA PRO A 67 -12.89 7.29 9.69
C PRO A 67 -13.83 6.17 10.18
N SER A 68 -14.56 6.44 11.26
CA SER A 68 -15.39 5.43 11.93
C SER A 68 -16.56 4.91 11.10
N PHE A 69 -16.86 5.53 9.96
CA PHE A 69 -17.86 5.04 9.01
C PHE A 69 -17.30 3.97 8.06
N ILE A 70 -16.00 3.68 8.12
CA ILE A 70 -15.36 2.60 7.35
C ILE A 70 -15.32 1.35 8.25
N ASP A 71 -15.98 0.28 7.81
CA ASP A 71 -15.98 -1.00 8.53
C ASP A 71 -14.63 -1.71 8.38
N SER A 72 -14.10 -1.73 7.16
CA SER A 72 -12.76 -2.25 6.88
C SER A 72 -12.13 -1.59 5.65
N LEU A 73 -10.81 -1.53 5.65
CA LEU A 73 -9.99 -1.01 4.57
C LEU A 73 -8.94 -2.06 4.21
N ILE A 74 -8.98 -2.56 2.98
CA ILE A 74 -7.95 -3.41 2.40
C ILE A 74 -7.17 -2.56 1.40
N ILE A 75 -5.84 -2.68 1.38
CA ILE A 75 -5.00 -1.98 0.41
C ILE A 75 -4.26 -3.05 -0.38
N GLU A 76 -4.62 -3.20 -1.64
CA GLU A 76 -3.84 -3.99 -2.58
C GLU A 76 -2.84 -3.08 -3.29
N SER A 77 -1.65 -3.59 -3.57
CA SER A 77 -0.59 -2.79 -4.15
C SER A 77 0.28 -3.60 -5.08
N ASN A 78 0.78 -2.94 -6.12
CA ASN A 78 1.69 -3.51 -7.09
C ASN A 78 2.72 -2.46 -7.50
N LEU A 79 3.91 -2.92 -7.87
CA LEU A 79 4.99 -2.10 -8.37
C LEU A 79 5.69 -2.85 -9.49
N ASN A 80 5.87 -2.18 -10.63
CA ASN A 80 6.64 -2.67 -11.75
C ASN A 80 7.64 -1.61 -12.16
N GLY A 81 8.91 -1.96 -12.37
CA GLY A 81 9.92 -1.01 -12.78
C GLY A 81 11.33 -1.48 -12.48
N VAL A 82 12.25 -0.52 -12.54
CA VAL A 82 13.67 -0.74 -12.26
C VAL A 82 14.19 0.44 -11.44
N PHE A 83 15.04 0.12 -10.47
CA PHE A 83 15.75 1.05 -9.60
C PHE A 83 17.24 0.80 -9.77
N SER A 84 18.00 1.79 -10.22
CA SER A 84 19.44 1.67 -10.43
C SER A 84 20.18 2.68 -9.58
N PHE A 85 21.19 2.23 -8.85
CA PHE A 85 22.07 3.07 -8.04
C PHE A 85 23.53 2.78 -8.42
N SER A 86 24.26 3.82 -8.77
CA SER A 86 25.68 3.71 -9.17
C SER A 86 26.63 4.11 -8.04
N ILE A 87 27.89 3.65 -8.16
CA ILE A 87 28.99 4.06 -7.27
C ILE A 87 29.31 5.56 -7.34
N ALA A 88 28.89 6.23 -8.42
CA ALA A 88 29.10 7.66 -8.61
C ALA A 88 28.09 8.51 -7.82
N GLY A 89 27.19 7.89 -7.04
CA GLY A 89 26.13 8.60 -6.33
C GLY A 89 25.00 9.07 -7.25
N VAL A 90 24.81 8.41 -8.39
CA VAL A 90 23.71 8.71 -9.34
C VAL A 90 22.73 7.55 -9.34
N CYS A 91 21.43 7.86 -9.29
CA CYS A 91 20.35 6.90 -9.44
C CYS A 91 19.55 7.16 -10.71
N SER A 92 18.91 6.10 -11.21
CA SER A 92 17.89 6.14 -12.24
C SER A 92 16.73 5.26 -11.79
N LEU A 93 15.55 5.84 -11.70
CA LEU A 93 14.34 5.24 -11.17
C LEU A 93 13.27 5.33 -12.25
N GLN A 94 12.72 4.19 -12.64
CA GLN A 94 11.58 4.14 -13.54
C GLN A 94 10.63 3.03 -13.08
N ALA A 95 9.56 3.41 -12.42
CA ALA A 95 8.56 2.46 -11.94
C ALA A 95 7.13 2.99 -12.04
N VAL A 96 6.17 2.08 -12.07
CA VAL A 96 4.74 2.34 -11.99
C VAL A 96 4.25 1.69 -10.70
N LEU A 97 3.77 2.52 -9.78
CA LEU A 97 3.16 2.13 -8.53
C LEU A 97 1.63 2.17 -8.68
N THR A 98 0.96 1.07 -8.39
CA THR A 98 -0.51 1.03 -8.38
C THR A 98 -0.99 0.62 -7.01
N ILE A 99 -1.85 1.44 -6.41
CA ILE A 99 -2.48 1.20 -5.12
C ILE A 99 -3.99 1.13 -5.32
N ASN A 100 -4.61 0.07 -4.81
CA ASN A 100 -6.06 -0.14 -4.83
C ASN A 100 -6.61 -0.21 -3.40
N PRO A 101 -7.04 0.92 -2.82
CA PRO A 101 -7.83 0.92 -1.59
C PRO A 101 -9.23 0.34 -1.86
N ILE A 102 -9.59 -0.70 -1.12
CA ILE A 102 -10.89 -1.35 -1.13
C ILE A 102 -11.56 -1.05 0.21
N VAL A 103 -12.58 -0.20 0.17
CA VAL A 103 -13.27 0.34 1.33
C VAL A 103 -14.61 -0.35 1.51
N TYR A 104 -14.80 -1.01 2.65
CA TYR A 104 -16.08 -1.57 3.05
C TYR A 104 -16.80 -0.58 3.97
N LEU A 105 -18.04 -0.27 3.61
CA LEU A 105 -18.91 0.64 4.35
C LEU A 105 -20.07 -0.15 4.97
N PRO A 106 -20.56 0.27 6.14
CA PRO A 106 -21.68 -0.38 6.81
C PRO A 106 -22.93 -0.29 5.93
N ASN A 107 -23.61 -1.40 5.79
CA ASN A 107 -24.85 -1.55 5.01
C ASN A 107 -24.70 -1.30 3.50
N VAL A 108 -23.47 -1.36 2.95
CA VAL A 108 -23.23 -1.31 1.51
C VAL A 108 -22.76 -2.69 1.04
N GLU A 109 -23.49 -3.30 0.11
CA GLU A 109 -23.23 -4.67 -0.36
C GLU A 109 -21.91 -4.80 -1.14
N ASN A 110 -21.53 -3.76 -1.88
CA ASN A 110 -20.32 -3.74 -2.68
C ASN A 110 -19.28 -2.77 -2.10
N PRO A 111 -18.00 -3.16 -1.98
CA PRO A 111 -16.97 -2.24 -1.54
C PRO A 111 -16.73 -1.14 -2.57
N LEU A 112 -16.33 0.03 -2.09
CA LEU A 112 -15.78 1.08 -2.93
C LEU A 112 -14.33 0.74 -3.25
N VAL A 113 -14.03 0.50 -4.53
CA VAL A 113 -12.67 0.27 -5.01
C VAL A 113 -12.15 1.56 -5.65
N LEU A 114 -11.05 2.07 -5.11
CA LEU A 114 -10.31 3.18 -5.68
C LEU A 114 -9.07 2.62 -6.37
N THR A 115 -8.66 3.19 -7.50
CA THR A 115 -7.41 2.82 -8.18
C THR A 115 -6.58 4.08 -8.38
N ILE A 116 -5.41 4.09 -7.77
CA ILE A 116 -4.45 5.19 -7.84
C ILE A 116 -3.18 4.65 -8.48
N THR A 117 -2.79 5.23 -9.62
CA THR A 117 -1.56 4.86 -10.33
C THR A 117 -0.64 6.06 -10.35
N ASP A 118 0.60 5.85 -9.93
CA ASP A 118 1.67 6.83 -9.93
C ASP A 118 2.85 6.33 -10.77
N THR A 119 3.48 7.24 -11.52
CA THR A 119 4.66 6.93 -12.32
C THR A 119 5.87 7.58 -11.66
N LEU A 120 6.67 6.74 -11.01
CA LEU A 120 7.86 7.11 -10.30
C LEU A 120 9.00 7.27 -11.29
N ARG A 121 9.48 8.50 -11.48
CA ARG A 121 10.65 8.81 -12.31
C ARG A 121 11.60 9.71 -11.56
N GLY A 122 12.88 9.34 -11.60
CA GLY A 122 13.95 10.16 -11.03
C GLY A 122 15.28 9.75 -11.62
N ASP A 123 15.95 10.72 -12.25
CA ASP A 123 17.30 10.56 -12.77
C ASP A 123 18.18 11.66 -12.17
N GLY A 124 19.25 11.30 -11.47
CA GLY A 124 20.10 12.31 -10.86
C GLY A 124 20.89 11.82 -9.65
N PRO A 125 21.51 12.75 -8.89
CA PRO A 125 22.25 12.39 -7.71
C PRO A 125 21.33 11.86 -6.61
N TYR A 126 21.76 10.81 -5.91
CA TYR A 126 21.16 10.37 -4.64
C TYR A 126 22.17 10.55 -3.50
N GLU A 127 21.67 10.80 -2.30
CA GLU A 127 22.49 10.92 -1.09
C GLU A 127 22.18 9.79 -0.12
N VAL A 128 23.22 9.26 0.54
CA VAL A 128 23.09 8.32 1.65
C VAL A 128 23.37 9.05 2.95
N THR A 129 22.33 9.35 3.72
CA THR A 129 22.45 10.05 5.01
C THR A 129 22.45 9.05 6.16
N ASP A 130 23.40 9.20 7.09
CA ASP A 130 23.58 8.34 8.26
C ASP A 130 23.63 6.82 7.97
N ASN A 131 24.09 6.45 6.76
CA ASN A 131 24.10 5.08 6.24
C ASN A 131 22.70 4.43 6.19
N ARG A 132 21.61 5.18 6.31
CA ARG A 132 20.25 4.61 6.50
C ARG A 132 19.18 5.29 5.69
N VAL A 133 19.39 6.51 5.23
CA VAL A 133 18.41 7.26 4.45
C VAL A 133 18.93 7.41 3.03
N LEU A 134 18.05 7.19 2.06
CA LEU A 134 18.21 7.60 0.66
C LEU A 134 17.32 8.80 0.38
N ASP A 135 17.95 9.89 -0.01
CA ASP A 135 17.30 11.07 -0.58
C ASP A 135 17.33 10.92 -2.10
N LEU A 136 16.15 10.96 -2.74
CA LEU A 136 15.99 10.58 -4.15
C LEU A 136 15.54 11.77 -5.01
N PRO A 137 16.12 11.96 -6.20
CA PRO A 137 15.79 13.07 -7.11
C PRO A 137 14.53 12.75 -7.93
N VAL A 138 13.39 12.57 -7.27
CA VAL A 138 12.14 12.20 -7.95
C VAL A 138 11.48 13.45 -8.53
N GLU A 139 11.35 13.49 -9.85
CA GLU A 139 10.86 14.66 -10.59
C GLU A 139 9.33 14.69 -10.70
N THR A 140 8.72 13.50 -10.79
CA THR A 140 7.28 13.34 -10.94
C THR A 140 6.78 12.21 -10.05
N SER A 141 5.97 12.56 -9.06
CA SER A 141 5.18 11.60 -8.30
C SER A 141 4.01 12.28 -7.62
N ILE A 142 2.95 11.51 -7.39
CA ILE A 142 1.86 11.84 -6.45
C ILE A 142 2.33 11.54 -5.03
N PHE A 143 3.16 10.50 -4.86
CA PHE A 143 3.65 10.03 -3.58
C PHE A 143 5.11 10.41 -3.32
N GLN A 144 5.45 10.71 -2.06
CA GLN A 144 6.83 10.87 -1.61
C GLN A 144 7.60 9.54 -1.67
N LEU A 145 8.79 9.60 -2.24
CA LEU A 145 9.71 8.48 -2.37
C LEU A 145 10.99 8.62 -1.54
N ASP A 146 11.27 9.81 -0.99
CA ASP A 146 12.31 9.96 0.03
C ASP A 146 12.06 8.95 1.14
N THR A 147 13.15 8.40 1.68
CA THR A 147 13.05 7.25 2.57
C THR A 147 13.17 7.65 4.03
N LEU A 148 12.33 7.06 4.90
CA LEU A 148 12.60 6.99 6.34
C LEU A 148 13.84 6.14 6.60
N GLY A 149 14.02 5.11 5.77
CA GLY A 149 15.31 4.47 5.61
C GLY A 149 15.27 3.24 4.71
N PHE A 150 16.43 2.61 4.55
CA PHE A 150 16.59 1.42 3.72
C PHE A 150 17.40 0.33 4.42
N THR A 151 17.28 -0.89 3.88
CA THR A 151 18.15 -2.03 4.21
C THR A 151 18.62 -2.66 2.92
N SER A 152 19.93 -2.68 2.68
CA SER A 152 20.53 -3.30 1.50
C SER A 152 21.39 -4.49 1.90
N ARG A 153 21.11 -5.64 1.29
CA ARG A 153 21.88 -6.89 1.38
C ARG A 153 22.38 -7.27 -0.02
N ALA A 154 23.06 -8.41 -0.14
CA ALA A 154 23.65 -8.83 -1.41
C ALA A 154 22.63 -8.98 -2.55
N ASP A 155 21.43 -9.46 -2.23
CA ASP A 155 20.37 -9.85 -3.17
C ASP A 155 19.04 -9.11 -2.95
N SER A 156 18.91 -8.35 -1.86
CA SER A 156 17.69 -7.62 -1.52
C SER A 156 17.95 -6.16 -1.18
N LEU A 157 17.03 -5.29 -1.59
CA LEU A 157 16.95 -3.91 -1.17
C LEU A 157 15.52 -3.60 -0.70
N THR A 158 15.39 -3.23 0.58
CA THR A 158 14.13 -2.75 1.14
C THR A 158 14.21 -1.24 1.31
N LEU A 159 13.24 -0.51 0.76
CA LEU A 159 13.11 0.94 0.93
C LEU A 159 11.82 1.24 1.71
N ILE A 160 11.90 2.09 2.73
CA ILE A 160 10.75 2.54 3.51
C ILE A 160 10.56 4.01 3.22
N SER A 161 9.44 4.40 2.62
CA SER A 161 9.16 5.80 2.31
C SER A 161 8.99 6.64 3.58
N LEU A 162 9.09 7.96 3.44
CA LEU A 162 8.45 8.89 4.37
C LEU A 162 6.92 8.70 4.37
N PRO A 163 6.21 9.20 5.40
CA PRO A 163 4.76 9.09 5.44
C PRO A 163 4.09 9.72 4.23
N ASN A 164 3.20 8.96 3.60
CA ASN A 164 2.35 9.37 2.49
C ASN A 164 0.88 9.47 2.93
N THR A 165 0.06 10.10 2.11
CA THR A 165 -1.39 10.23 2.28
C THR A 165 -2.10 9.91 0.98
N PHE A 166 -3.36 9.49 1.03
CA PHE A 166 -4.13 9.29 -0.20
C PHE A 166 -4.44 10.65 -0.86
N PRO A 167 -4.27 10.80 -2.18
CA PRO A 167 -4.61 12.02 -2.92
C PRO A 167 -6.13 12.22 -3.10
N GLN A 168 -6.96 11.39 -2.46
CA GLN A 168 -8.40 11.39 -2.58
C GLN A 168 -9.04 12.15 -1.41
N GLU A 169 -9.98 13.05 -1.71
CA GLU A 169 -10.77 13.76 -0.70
C GLU A 169 -11.48 12.75 0.24
N GLY A 170 -11.42 13.03 1.55
CA GLY A 170 -11.97 12.15 2.59
C GLY A 170 -11.00 11.05 3.08
N PHE A 171 -9.86 10.84 2.39
CA PHE A 171 -8.84 9.86 2.79
C PHE A 171 -7.46 10.49 3.05
N SER A 172 -7.33 11.81 2.92
CA SER A 172 -6.07 12.55 3.09
C SER A 172 -5.49 12.48 4.51
N ASP A 173 -6.32 12.24 5.51
CA ASP A 173 -5.88 12.13 6.91
C ASP A 173 -5.29 10.76 7.26
N ILE A 174 -5.48 9.76 6.38
CA ILE A 174 -4.94 8.41 6.57
C ILE A 174 -3.49 8.42 6.08
N ARG A 175 -2.57 8.34 7.04
CA ARG A 175 -1.13 8.28 6.75
C ARG A 175 -0.65 6.84 6.65
N PHE A 176 0.24 6.59 5.71
CA PHE A 176 0.83 5.27 5.50
C PHE A 176 2.29 5.35 5.04
N PHE A 177 3.03 4.26 5.24
CA PHE A 177 4.33 4.03 4.63
C PHE A 177 4.21 3.09 3.43
N PHE A 178 4.99 3.34 2.40
CA PHE A 178 5.34 2.31 1.43
C PHE A 178 6.59 1.56 1.91
N VAL A 179 6.54 0.24 1.85
CA VAL A 179 7.71 -0.62 2.03
C VAL A 179 7.94 -1.31 0.70
N PHE A 180 8.89 -0.79 -0.07
CA PHE A 180 9.28 -1.38 -1.35
C PHE A 180 10.23 -2.54 -1.08
N HIS A 181 9.93 -3.71 -1.65
CA HIS A 181 10.81 -4.87 -1.60
C HIS A 181 11.35 -5.11 -3.00
N LEU A 182 12.66 -4.94 -3.14
CA LEU A 182 13.35 -5.08 -4.39
C LEU A 182 14.36 -6.22 -4.29
N ILE A 183 14.52 -6.95 -5.38
CA ILE A 183 15.51 -8.00 -5.56
C ILE A 183 16.55 -7.53 -6.55
N ARG A 184 17.78 -8.03 -6.42
CA ARG A 184 18.85 -7.71 -7.37
C ARG A 184 18.49 -8.26 -8.74
N SER A 185 18.56 -7.40 -9.77
CA SER A 185 18.34 -7.83 -11.14
C SER A 185 19.41 -8.85 -11.54
N THR A 186 18.97 -9.93 -12.18
CA THR A 186 19.87 -10.91 -12.81
C THR A 186 20.25 -10.53 -14.23
N GLU A 187 19.58 -9.53 -14.80
CA GLU A 187 19.85 -9.01 -16.14
C GLU A 187 20.79 -7.80 -16.03
N GLY A 188 22.10 -8.07 -15.99
CA GLY A 188 23.13 -7.04 -16.15
C GLY A 188 24.11 -6.94 -14.98
N GLU A 189 25.03 -7.90 -14.89
CA GLU A 189 26.42 -7.48 -14.70
C GLU A 189 26.74 -6.55 -15.88
N LEU A 190 26.85 -5.25 -15.64
CA LEU A 190 27.54 -4.39 -16.61
C LEU A 190 28.94 -5.00 -16.81
N PRO A 191 29.40 -5.20 -18.05
CA PRO A 191 30.76 -5.69 -18.31
C PRO A 191 31.84 -4.79 -17.71
#